data_AF-A0A850BKY4-F1
#
_entry.id   AF-A0A850BKY4-F1
#
_cell.length_a   1.000
_cell.length_b   1.000
_cell.length_c   1.000
_cell.angle_alpha   90.00
_cell.angle_beta   90.00
_cell.angle_gamma   90.00
#
_symmetry.space_group_name_H-M   'P 1'
#
loop_
_entity.id
_entity.type
_entity.pdbx_description
1 polymer ?
#
loop_
_entity_poly.entity_id
_entity_poly.type
_entity_poly.pdbx_seq_one_letter_code
_entity_poly.pdbx_strand_id
1 'polypeptide(L)' 'MGRAQTVLTYQESADPPYYISLGRPDADGEEWFCYGQERTEYLARNLVPNDVIAPTVKMFVTEPSRPTTIAWEKL' A
#
# COMPACT_ATOMS: atom_id res chain seq x y z
N MET A 1 19.84 4.78 -5.24
CA MET A 1 18.67 4.49 -6.10
C MET A 1 17.59 3.92 -5.20
N GLY A 2 16.46 4.61 -5.05
CA GLY A 2 15.32 4.09 -4.25
C GLY A 2 14.57 2.98 -5.00
N ARG A 3 13.78 2.18 -4.28
CA ARG A 3 12.86 1.21 -4.91
C ARG A 3 11.89 1.93 -5.85
N ALA A 4 11.51 1.28 -6.95
CA ALA A 4 10.56 1.84 -7.93
C ALA A 4 9.08 1.64 -7.53
N GLN A 5 8.83 0.79 -6.54
CA GLN A 5 7.50 0.40 -6.10
C GLN A 5 7.43 0.34 -4.57
N THR A 6 6.21 0.43 -4.06
CA THR A 6 5.90 0.36 -2.63
C THR A 6 4.60 -0.40 -2.39
N VAL A 7 4.32 -0.67 -1.12
CA VAL A 7 2.99 -1.06 -0.62
C VAL A 7 2.44 0.10 0.20
N LEU A 8 1.12 0.31 0.14
CA LEU A 8 0.40 1.25 1.00
C LEU A 8 -0.62 0.47 1.83
N THR A 9 -0.71 0.79 3.12
CA THR A 9 -1.71 0.23 4.03
C THR A 9 -2.60 1.36 4.56
N TYR A 10 -3.86 1.03 4.80
CA TYR A 10 -4.83 1.95 5.40
C TYR A 10 -5.60 1.23 6.50
N GLN A 11 -5.68 1.89 7.65
CA GLN A 11 -6.48 1.47 8.79
C GLN A 11 -7.25 2.68 9.30
N GLU A 12 -8.56 2.53 9.42
CA GLU A 12 -9.43 3.57 9.98
C GLU A 12 -9.42 3.54 11.51
N SER A 13 -9.28 2.33 12.08
CA SER A 13 -9.22 2.10 13.52
C SER A 13 -8.21 1.00 13.85
N ALA A 14 -7.97 0.77 15.15
CA ALA A 14 -7.18 -0.36 15.62
C ALA A 14 -7.93 -1.70 15.51
N ASP A 15 -9.23 -1.67 15.17
CA ASP A 15 -10.04 -2.84 14.87
C ASP A 15 -10.14 -3.03 13.35
N PRO A 16 -10.16 -4.29 12.87
CA PRO A 16 -10.44 -4.60 11.47
C PRO A 16 -11.74 -3.92 10.99
N PRO A 17 -11.82 -3.52 9.71
CA PRO A 17 -10.99 -4.02 8.61
C PRO A 17 -9.74 -3.19 8.29
N TYR A 18 -8.66 -3.89 7.94
CA TYR A 18 -7.46 -3.27 7.36
C TYR A 18 -7.46 -3.40 5.85
N TYR A 19 -6.80 -2.45 5.18
CA TYR A 19 -6.71 -2.42 3.73
C TYR A 19 -5.26 -2.33 3.29
N ILE A 20 -4.97 -2.99 2.18
CA ILE A 20 -3.68 -2.98 1.50
C ILE A 20 -3.89 -2.57 0.04
N SER A 21 -2.92 -1.86 -0.54
CA SER A 21 -2.98 -1.48 -1.95
C SER A 21 -3.10 -2.69 -2.86
N LEU A 22 -3.83 -2.56 -3.97
CA LEU A 22 -3.92 -3.56 -5.04
C LEU A 22 -3.47 -2.92 -6.35
N GLY A 23 -2.21 -3.14 -6.73
CA GLY A 23 -1.59 -2.50 -7.89
C GLY A 23 -1.38 -3.42 -9.09
N ARG A 24 -1.24 -4.73 -8.86
CA ARG A 24 -1.02 -5.74 -9.91
C ARG A 24 -1.86 -6.99 -9.65
N PRO A 25 -3.19 -6.97 -9.92
CA PRO A 25 -4.10 -8.05 -9.50
C PRO A 25 -3.67 -9.46 -9.92
N ASP A 26 -3.02 -9.58 -11.07
CA ASP A 26 -2.59 -10.86 -11.66
C ASP A 26 -1.12 -11.23 -11.35
N ALA A 27 -0.43 -10.46 -10.50
CA ALA A 27 0.96 -10.74 -10.15
C ALA A 27 1.07 -11.77 -9.01
N ASP A 28 1.74 -12.88 -9.31
CA ASP A 28 2.10 -13.91 -8.35
C ASP A 28 3.44 -13.62 -7.66
N GLY A 29 3.63 -14.19 -6.47
CA GLY A 29 4.85 -14.10 -5.68
C GLY A 29 4.83 -13.03 -4.60
N GLU A 30 6.00 -12.79 -4.02
CA GLU A 30 6.19 -11.98 -2.82
C GLU A 30 7.34 -10.98 -3.02
N GLU A 31 7.27 -9.85 -2.30
CA GLU A 31 8.31 -8.84 -2.22
C GLU A 31 8.54 -8.45 -0.76
N TRP A 32 9.80 -8.25 -0.39
CA TRP A 32 10.20 -8.07 1.00
C TRP A 32 10.53 -6.62 1.31
N PHE A 33 9.86 -6.01 2.28
CA PHE A 33 10.12 -4.64 2.72
C PHE A 33 10.84 -4.62 4.06
N CYS A 34 11.84 -3.75 4.18
CA CYS A 34 12.51 -3.51 5.44
C CYS A 34 11.89 -2.27 6.09
N TYR A 35 11.23 -2.46 7.24
CA TYR A 35 10.80 -1.37 8.12
C TYR A 35 11.70 -1.37 9.36
N GLY A 36 12.65 -0.44 9.40
CA GLY A 36 13.69 -0.45 10.43
C GLY A 36 14.55 -1.71 10.35
N GLN A 37 14.48 -2.55 11.39
CA GLN A 37 15.18 -3.85 11.45
C GLN A 37 14.30 -5.04 11.08
N GLU A 38 13.01 -4.81 10.86
CA GLU A 38 12.05 -5.87 10.55
C GLU A 38 11.89 -6.05 9.04
N ARG A 39 11.82 -7.30 8.62
CA ARG A 39 11.48 -7.67 7.24
C ARG A 39 10.03 -8.12 7.21
N THR A 40 9.24 -7.43 6.41
CA THR A 40 7.83 -7.76 6.18
C THR A 40 7.67 -8.24 4.76
N GLU A 41 7.01 -9.37 4.60
CA GLU A 41 6.64 -9.94 3.32
C GLU A 41 5.30 -9.36 2.86
N TYR A 42 5.20 -8.99 1.60
CA TYR A 42 3.93 -8.64 0.95
C TYR A 42 3.80 -9.35 -0.37
N LEU A 43 2.56 -9.58 -0.81
CA LEU A 43 2.30 -10.19 -2.11
C LEU A 43 2.62 -9.19 -3.23
N ALA A 44 3.16 -9.69 -4.35
CA ALA A 44 3.52 -8.89 -5.52
C ALA A 44 2.32 -8.11 -6.08
N ARG A 45 1.10 -8.65 -5.94
CA ARG A 45 -0.14 -7.98 -6.33
C ARG A 45 -0.42 -6.68 -5.56
N ASN A 46 0.15 -6.54 -4.37
CA ASN A 46 -0.03 -5.36 -3.54
C ASN A 46 0.92 -4.20 -3.89
N LEU A 47 1.89 -4.43 -4.78
CA LEU A 47 2.85 -3.42 -5.20
C LEU A 47 2.21 -2.36 -6.09
N VAL A 48 2.37 -1.10 -5.72
CA VAL A 48 2.01 0.07 -6.53
C VAL A 48 3.27 0.84 -6.94
N PRO A 49 3.28 1.49 -8.11
CA PRO A 49 4.38 2.36 -8.52
C PRO A 49 4.51 3.58 -7.60
N ASN A 50 5.71 4.14 -7.46
CA ASN A 50 5.92 5.26 -6.53
C ASN A 50 5.22 6.57 -6.95
N ASP A 51 4.84 6.72 -8.22
CA ASP A 51 4.14 7.89 -8.73
C ASP A 51 2.75 8.07 -8.11
N VAL A 52 2.11 6.99 -7.63
CA VAL A 52 0.81 7.08 -6.93
C VAL A 52 0.93 7.52 -5.47
N ILE A 53 2.14 7.56 -4.89
CA ILE A 53 2.32 7.88 -3.46
C ILE A 53 1.87 9.32 -3.17
N ALA A 54 2.42 10.29 -3.90
CA ALA A 54 2.16 11.71 -3.69
C ALA A 54 0.66 12.07 -3.77
N PRO A 55 -0.11 11.67 -4.81
CA PRO A 55 -1.54 11.96 -4.87
C PRO A 55 -2.33 11.24 -3.77
N THR A 56 -1.96 10.00 -3.43
CA THR A 56 -2.64 9.21 -2.39
C THR A 56 -2.46 9.82 -1.00
N VAL A 57 -1.24 10.19 -0.64
CA VAL A 57 -0.94 10.87 0.64
C VAL A 57 -1.60 12.24 0.69
N LYS A 58 -1.57 13.00 -0.41
CA LYS A 58 -2.25 14.31 -0.48
C LYS A 58 -3.75 14.18 -0.23
N MET A 59 -4.40 13.18 -0.82
CA MET A 59 -5.81 12.91 -0.58
C MET A 59 -6.07 12.57 0.89
N PHE A 60 -5.32 11.63 1.47
CA PHE A 60 -5.46 11.24 2.88
C PHE A 60 -5.27 12.42 3.86
N VAL A 61 -4.30 13.31 3.59
CA VAL A 61 -4.06 14.49 4.42
C VAL A 61 -5.18 15.53 4.29
N THR A 62 -5.83 15.63 3.12
CA THR A 62 -6.90 16.60 2.87
C THR A 62 -8.25 16.09 3.37
N GLU A 63 -8.50 14.79 3.20
CA GLU A 63 -9.70 14.08 3.61
C GLU A 63 -9.23 12.77 4.26
N PRO A 64 -9.28 12.65 5.60
CA PRO A 64 -8.72 11.51 6.34
C PRO A 64 -9.57 10.23 6.24
N SER A 65 -10.13 9.99 5.05
CA SER A 65 -10.77 8.75 4.66
C SER A 65 -9.83 7.89 3.82
N ARG A 66 -10.23 6.65 3.53
CA ARG A 66 -9.49 5.78 2.61
C ARG A 66 -9.36 6.45 1.24
N PRO A 67 -8.13 6.69 0.74
CA PRO A 67 -7.93 7.34 -0.57
C PRO A 67 -8.54 6.53 -1.72
N THR A 68 -9.10 7.20 -2.72
CA THR A 68 -9.70 6.56 -3.91
C THR A 68 -8.78 6.59 -5.13
N THR A 69 -7.57 7.15 -5.00
CA THR A 69 -6.56 7.25 -6.06
C THR A 69 -5.94 5.90 -6.46
N ILE A 70 -6.12 4.86 -5.63
CA ILE A 70 -5.65 3.50 -5.88
C ILE A 70 -6.75 2.50 -5.52
N ALA A 71 -6.63 1.28 -6.05
CA ALA A 71 -7.45 0.16 -5.62
C ALA A 71 -6.94 -0.42 -4.30
N TRP A 72 -7.85 -0.98 -3.52
CA TRP A 72 -7.59 -1.58 -2.21
C TRP A 72 -8.14 -3.00 -2.16
N GLU A 73 -7.42 -3.86 -1.48
CA GLU A 73 -7.85 -5.17 -1.05
C GLU A 73 -8.02 -5.18 0.47
N LYS A 74 -8.98 -5.95 0.97
CA LYS A 74 -9.20 -6.15 2.40
C LYS A 74 -8.26 -7.25 2.90
N LEU A 75 -7.51 -6.96 3.98
CA LEU A 75 -6.72 -7.96 4.71
C LEU A 75 -7.59 -8.78 5.67
#